data_AF-A0A950F665-F1
#
_entry.id   AF-A0A950F665-F1
#
_cell.length_a   1.000
_cell.length_b   1.000
_cell.length_c   1.000
_cell.angle_alpha   90.00
_cell.angle_beta   90.00
_cell.angle_gamma   90.00
#
_symmetry.space_group_name_H-M   'P 1'
#
loop_
_entity.id
_entity.type
_entity.pdbx_description
1 polymer ?
#
loop_
_entity_poly.entity_id
_entity_poly.type
_entity_poly.pdbx_seq_one_letter_code
_entity_poly.pdbx_strand_id
1 'polypeptide(L)'
;MLTRGIHGAVLAALAAAVTGCGGGGSDMTATAPSQPMAVTGSMPLVISDASSDDWATIGVRVLSIALVPQGGGSAVTVWTAPSPAPYVNLEQLDQLGEILGNASVPVGTYTQAILTISANPGDVLLVTSADPESGFPLPGGTTVPSNLIQIQNAQGASGSLTTVVKVDLEAPLTVGTGANDALDLEFDLAHPAFIVGHTPPTADGATLWAVNFNGPVR
;
A
#
# COMPACT_ATOMS: atom_id res chain seq x y z
N MET A 1 -38.09 -60.76 -25.95
CA MET A 1 -38.65 -59.48 -25.48
C MET A 1 -37.50 -58.48 -25.43
N LEU A 2 -37.61 -57.38 -26.19
CA LEU A 2 -36.90 -56.07 -26.11
C LEU A 2 -35.35 -56.07 -26.17
N THR A 3 -34.63 -55.27 -26.96
CA THR A 3 -34.93 -54.22 -27.97
C THR A 3 -33.63 -53.98 -28.78
N ARG A 4 -33.79 -53.57 -30.04
CA ARG A 4 -32.74 -53.23 -31.03
C ARG A 4 -32.10 -51.85 -30.79
N GLY A 5 -30.88 -51.67 -31.31
CA GLY A 5 -30.24 -50.37 -31.67
C GLY A 5 -28.74 -50.59 -31.93
N ILE A 6 -28.28 -50.99 -33.13
CA ILE A 6 -28.04 -50.24 -34.38
C ILE A 6 -26.96 -49.13 -34.29
N HIS A 7 -25.74 -49.48 -34.73
CA HIS A 7 -24.78 -48.77 -35.64
C HIS A 7 -24.25 -47.39 -35.17
N GLY A 8 -22.99 -47.01 -35.34
CA GLY A 8 -22.01 -47.39 -36.36
C GLY A 8 -20.58 -46.92 -36.02
N ALA A 9 -19.69 -47.27 -36.95
CA ALA A 9 -18.23 -47.27 -36.86
C ALA A 9 -17.56 -45.89 -37.06
N VAL A 10 -16.22 -45.89 -36.90
CA VAL A 10 -15.15 -45.23 -37.70
C VAL A 10 -14.02 -44.82 -36.73
N LEU A 11 -12.95 -45.62 -36.61
CA LEU A 11 -11.69 -45.65 -37.39
C LEU A 11 -10.74 -44.47 -37.14
N ALA A 12 -9.53 -44.86 -36.71
CA ALA A 12 -8.37 -44.06 -36.41
C ALA A 12 -7.78 -43.33 -37.63
N ALA A 13 -7.09 -42.22 -37.39
CA ALA A 13 -5.95 -41.82 -38.23
C ALA A 13 -4.93 -41.00 -37.42
N LEU A 14 -3.69 -41.44 -37.59
CA LEU A 14 -2.42 -40.95 -37.07
C LEU A 14 -1.94 -39.76 -37.93
N ALA A 15 -1.31 -38.75 -37.34
CA ALA A 15 -0.47 -37.81 -38.08
C ALA A 15 0.73 -37.40 -37.22
N ALA A 16 1.88 -38.00 -37.54
CA ALA A 16 3.20 -37.51 -37.18
C ALA A 16 3.62 -36.41 -38.16
N ALA A 17 4.23 -35.34 -37.67
CA ALA A 17 4.99 -34.40 -38.47
C ALA A 17 6.38 -34.22 -37.85
N VAL A 18 7.38 -34.63 -38.60
CA VAL A 18 8.81 -34.38 -38.41
C VAL A 18 9.15 -33.09 -39.17
N THR A 19 10.23 -32.41 -38.75
CA THR A 19 11.14 -31.46 -39.46
C THR A 19 11.31 -30.15 -38.67
N GLY A 20 12.50 -29.59 -38.46
CA GLY A 20 13.82 -29.95 -38.96
C GLY A 20 14.94 -29.23 -38.19
N CYS A 21 16.13 -29.80 -38.28
CA CYS A 21 17.41 -29.16 -37.97
C CYS A 21 17.75 -28.16 -39.09
N GLY A 22 18.17 -26.97 -38.72
CA GLY A 22 18.69 -25.96 -39.64
C GLY A 22 19.74 -25.11 -38.93
N GLY A 23 21.02 -25.40 -39.20
CA GLY A 23 22.13 -24.52 -38.85
C GLY A 23 22.35 -23.46 -39.92
N GLY A 24 22.89 -22.32 -39.50
CA GLY A 24 23.34 -21.25 -40.40
C GLY A 24 23.87 -20.07 -39.59
N GLY A 25 25.20 -19.95 -39.50
CA GLY A 25 25.88 -18.80 -38.92
C GLY A 25 25.87 -17.62 -39.88
N SER A 26 25.60 -16.43 -39.36
CA SER A 26 25.99 -15.14 -39.93
C SER A 26 25.93 -14.10 -38.82
N ASP A 27 27.06 -13.44 -38.57
CA ASP A 27 27.20 -12.29 -37.70
C ASP A 27 26.16 -11.22 -38.07
N MET A 28 25.25 -10.92 -37.15
CA MET A 28 24.58 -9.64 -37.08
C MET A 28 24.44 -9.25 -35.62
N THR A 29 24.98 -8.07 -35.33
CA THR A 29 24.87 -7.28 -34.10
C THR A 29 23.64 -7.63 -33.26
N ALA A 30 23.88 -8.12 -32.04
CA ALA A 30 22.86 -8.25 -31.01
C ALA A 30 22.37 -6.84 -30.62
N THR A 31 21.33 -6.35 -31.31
CA THR A 31 20.42 -5.39 -30.70
C THR A 31 19.72 -6.12 -29.57
N ALA A 32 20.06 -5.75 -28.33
CA ALA A 32 19.34 -6.17 -27.15
C ALA A 32 17.83 -5.99 -27.38
N PRO A 33 16.97 -6.93 -26.95
CA PRO A 33 15.54 -6.69 -26.97
C PRO A 33 15.28 -5.44 -26.12
N SER A 34 14.85 -4.36 -26.76
CA SER A 34 14.33 -3.19 -26.07
C SER A 34 13.20 -3.69 -25.16
N GLN A 35 13.40 -3.59 -23.85
CA GLN A 35 12.34 -3.75 -22.86
C GLN A 35 11.11 -2.99 -23.38
N PRO A 36 9.91 -3.59 -23.42
CA PRO A 36 8.70 -2.82 -23.70
C PRO A 36 8.71 -1.66 -22.71
N MET A 37 8.70 -0.42 -23.21
CA MET A 37 8.50 0.73 -22.34
C MET A 37 7.19 0.48 -21.61
N ALA A 38 7.26 0.30 -20.28
CA ALA A 38 6.07 0.21 -19.47
C ALA A 38 5.27 1.48 -19.74
N VAL A 39 4.09 1.33 -20.32
CA VAL A 39 3.21 2.47 -20.56
C VAL A 39 2.66 2.86 -19.21
N THR A 40 2.85 4.13 -18.84
CA THR A 40 2.40 4.66 -17.54
C THR A 40 1.29 5.69 -17.74
N GLY A 41 0.38 5.77 -16.78
CA GLY A 41 -0.57 6.86 -16.60
C GLY A 41 -0.09 7.82 -15.50
N SER A 42 -0.62 9.04 -15.48
CA SER A 42 -0.46 9.98 -14.37
C SER A 42 -1.70 9.90 -13.52
N MET A 43 -1.56 9.53 -12.25
CA MET A 43 -2.72 9.30 -11.38
C MET A 43 -2.63 10.24 -10.18
N PRO A 44 -3.63 11.11 -9.95
CA PRO A 44 -3.77 11.71 -8.64
C PRO A 44 -4.03 10.58 -7.62
N LEU A 45 -3.45 10.70 -6.44
CA LEU A 45 -3.74 9.79 -5.34
C LEU A 45 -4.29 10.62 -4.19
N VAL A 46 -5.50 10.27 -3.78
CA VAL A 46 -6.26 10.78 -2.65
C VAL A 46 -6.10 9.77 -1.53
N ILE A 47 -5.98 10.28 -0.30
CA ILE A 47 -6.01 9.46 0.90
C ILE A 47 -7.11 10.08 1.75
N SER A 48 -8.10 9.30 2.16
CA SER A 48 -9.25 9.74 2.95
C SER A 48 -9.29 9.03 4.33
N ASP A 49 -9.94 9.67 5.31
CA ASP A 49 -10.19 9.12 6.65
C ASP A 49 -11.36 9.84 7.34
N ALA A 50 -11.96 9.18 8.33
CA ALA A 50 -12.81 9.76 9.37
C ALA A 50 -11.99 10.24 10.59
N SER A 51 -11.85 11.56 10.71
CA SER A 51 -11.10 12.25 11.78
C SER A 51 -11.35 11.69 13.19
N SER A 52 -10.30 11.61 14.00
CA SER A 52 -10.42 11.28 15.42
C SER A 52 -10.67 12.54 16.26
N ASP A 53 -11.75 12.56 17.07
CA ASP A 53 -12.10 13.71 17.92
C ASP A 53 -10.97 14.10 18.91
N ASP A 54 -10.13 13.14 19.29
CA ASP A 54 -9.06 13.33 20.28
C ASP A 54 -7.72 13.85 19.73
N TRP A 55 -7.50 13.80 18.42
CA TRP A 55 -6.20 14.11 17.83
C TRP A 55 -6.30 15.29 16.86
N ALA A 56 -5.47 16.30 17.05
CA ALA A 56 -5.27 17.38 16.08
C ALA A 56 -4.25 16.97 15.00
N THR A 57 -3.33 16.07 15.34
CA THR A 57 -2.30 15.61 14.41
C THR A 57 -1.96 14.16 14.70
N ILE A 58 -2.06 13.34 13.66
CA ILE A 58 -1.48 12.01 13.58
C ILE A 58 -0.49 12.06 12.41
N GLY A 59 0.71 12.55 12.71
CA GLY A 59 1.78 12.75 11.75
C GLY A 59 2.54 11.44 11.52
N VAL A 60 2.60 10.98 10.27
CA VAL A 60 3.38 9.81 9.85
C VAL A 60 4.33 10.15 8.71
N ARG A 61 5.40 9.38 8.54
CA ARG A 61 6.29 9.49 7.38
C ARG A 61 6.09 8.32 6.43
N VAL A 62 5.33 8.54 5.36
CA VAL A 62 5.20 7.56 4.28
C VAL A 62 6.47 7.61 3.43
N LEU A 63 7.11 6.46 3.25
CA LEU A 63 8.36 6.31 2.48
C LEU A 63 8.10 5.86 1.05
N SER A 64 7.13 4.98 0.84
CA SER A 64 6.76 4.49 -0.49
C SER A 64 5.34 3.98 -0.55
N ILE A 65 4.80 3.95 -1.76
CA ILE A 65 3.50 3.36 -2.08
C ILE A 65 3.72 2.40 -3.25
N ALA A 66 3.24 1.17 -3.09
CA ALA A 66 3.29 0.14 -4.11
C ALA A 66 1.89 -0.44 -4.35
N LEU A 67 1.62 -0.86 -5.58
CA LEU A 67 0.35 -1.49 -5.97
C LEU A 67 0.54 -2.96 -6.29
N VAL A 68 -0.44 -3.79 -5.90
CA VAL A 68 -0.44 -5.23 -6.15
C VAL A 68 -1.34 -5.54 -7.35
N PRO A 69 -0.79 -6.10 -8.44
CA PRO A 69 -1.58 -6.44 -9.63
C PRO A 69 -2.71 -7.43 -9.34
N GLN A 70 -3.84 -7.25 -10.03
CA GLN A 70 -4.97 -8.18 -10.02
C GLN A 70 -4.51 -9.55 -10.54
N GLY A 71 -4.82 -10.62 -9.79
CA GLY A 71 -4.34 -11.97 -10.07
C GLY A 71 -3.06 -12.36 -9.32
N GLY A 72 -2.50 -11.44 -8.53
CA GLY A 72 -1.28 -11.65 -7.76
C GLY A 72 -0.02 -11.35 -8.57
N GLY A 73 1.10 -11.15 -7.88
CA GLY A 73 2.37 -10.78 -8.48
C GLY A 73 3.23 -9.95 -7.52
N SER A 74 4.40 -9.52 -7.98
CA SER A 74 5.23 -8.59 -7.22
C SER A 74 4.57 -7.23 -7.16
N ALA A 75 4.58 -6.62 -5.97
CA ALA A 75 4.12 -5.24 -5.79
C ALA A 75 4.98 -4.28 -6.62
N VAL A 76 4.34 -3.28 -7.22
CA VAL A 76 4.98 -2.28 -8.09
C VAL A 76 4.99 -0.95 -7.37
N THR A 77 6.17 -0.44 -7.01
CA THR A 77 6.31 0.88 -6.39
C THR A 77 5.92 1.96 -7.40
N VAL A 78 4.92 2.76 -7.05
CA VAL A 78 4.38 3.86 -7.87
C VAL A 78 4.78 5.24 -7.35
N TRP A 79 5.20 5.31 -6.08
CA TRP A 79 5.66 6.54 -5.46
C TRP A 79 6.74 6.26 -4.40
N THR A 80 7.67 7.18 -4.26
CA THR A 80 8.71 7.16 -3.22
C THR A 80 8.90 8.58 -2.70
N ALA A 81 9.00 8.71 -1.38
CA ALA A 81 9.14 10.01 -0.72
C ALA A 81 10.47 10.68 -1.09
N PRO A 82 10.50 12.04 -1.15
CA PRO A 82 11.75 12.76 -1.16
C PRO A 82 12.53 12.52 0.14
N SER A 83 13.85 12.79 0.13
CA SER A 83 14.69 12.69 1.32
C SER A 83 15.07 14.08 1.84
N PRO A 84 14.69 14.46 3.08
CA PRO A 84 13.96 13.66 4.06
C PRO A 84 12.45 13.56 3.77
N ALA A 85 11.84 12.44 4.17
CA ALA A 85 10.40 12.24 4.02
C ALA A 85 9.62 13.22 4.91
N PRO A 86 8.66 13.99 4.37
CA PRO A 86 7.86 14.92 5.15
C PRO A 86 6.88 14.16 6.05
N TYR A 87 6.41 14.85 7.09
CA TYR A 87 5.24 14.40 7.85
C TYR A 87 3.97 14.58 7.02
N VAL A 88 3.17 13.54 7.02
CA VAL A 88 1.80 13.50 6.53
C VAL A 88 0.90 13.50 7.74
N ASN A 89 0.04 14.51 7.88
CA ASN A 89 -0.98 14.50 8.91
C ASN A 89 -2.18 13.69 8.41
N LEU A 90 -2.46 12.56 9.04
CA LEU A 90 -3.62 11.72 8.69
C LEU A 90 -4.95 12.39 9.08
N GLU A 91 -4.94 13.37 9.99
CA GLU A 91 -6.14 14.17 10.34
C GLU A 91 -6.42 15.31 9.33
N GLN A 92 -5.44 15.67 8.49
CA GLN A 92 -5.54 16.80 7.56
C GLN A 92 -5.06 16.39 6.16
N LEU A 93 -5.96 15.72 5.45
CA LEU A 93 -5.69 14.99 4.22
C LEU A 93 -5.58 15.87 2.97
N ASP A 94 -5.99 17.13 3.05
CA ASP A 94 -5.90 18.11 1.95
C ASP A 94 -4.44 18.29 1.45
N GLN A 95 -3.44 18.02 2.30
CA GLN A 95 -2.03 18.13 1.95
C GLN A 95 -1.50 16.94 1.12
N LEU A 96 -2.24 15.83 1.05
CA LEU A 96 -1.78 14.60 0.39
C LEU A 96 -2.04 14.57 -1.11
N GLY A 97 -3.15 15.16 -1.56
CA GLY A 97 -3.46 15.28 -2.98
C GLY A 97 -2.38 16.04 -3.78
N GLU A 98 -1.68 16.98 -3.12
CA GLU A 98 -0.57 17.74 -3.72
C GLU A 98 0.74 16.93 -3.77
N ILE A 99 1.03 16.11 -2.75
CA ILE A 99 2.24 15.27 -2.67
C ILE A 99 2.20 14.13 -3.70
N LEU A 100 1.00 13.69 -4.07
CA LEU A 100 0.78 12.43 -4.80
C LEU A 100 0.26 12.64 -6.23
N GLY A 101 -0.05 13.88 -6.63
CA GLY A 101 -0.55 14.24 -7.96
C GLY A 101 0.35 13.93 -9.17
N ASN A 102 1.58 13.44 -8.96
CA ASN A 102 2.57 13.16 -10.01
C ASN A 102 3.03 11.70 -10.07
N ALA A 103 2.30 10.76 -9.42
CA ALA A 103 2.69 9.35 -9.45
C ALA A 103 2.49 8.77 -10.86
N SER A 104 3.55 8.17 -11.41
CA SER A 104 3.50 7.47 -12.69
C SER A 104 3.16 6.00 -12.43
N VAL A 105 1.92 5.61 -12.73
CA VAL A 105 1.43 4.25 -12.44
C VAL A 105 1.45 3.43 -13.73
N PRO A 106 2.09 2.25 -13.76
CA PRO A 106 2.03 1.38 -14.92
C PRO A 106 0.60 0.95 -15.26
N VAL A 107 0.34 0.76 -16.56
CA VAL A 107 -0.96 0.23 -17.03
C VAL A 107 -1.19 -1.17 -16.45
N GLY A 108 -2.38 -1.37 -15.89
CA GLY A 108 -2.77 -2.62 -15.27
C GLY A 108 -3.98 -2.44 -14.37
N THR A 109 -4.50 -3.56 -13.84
CA THR A 109 -5.52 -3.54 -12.81
C THR A 109 -4.88 -3.96 -11.48
N TYR A 110 -5.20 -3.25 -10.40
CA TYR A 110 -4.64 -3.43 -9.07
C TYR A 110 -5.75 -3.62 -8.05
N THR A 111 -5.47 -4.38 -6.99
CA THR A 111 -6.49 -4.73 -5.98
C THR A 111 -6.08 -4.37 -4.55
N GLN A 112 -4.81 -4.01 -4.35
CA GLN A 112 -4.28 -3.63 -3.05
C GLN A 112 -3.18 -2.59 -3.25
N ALA A 113 -3.06 -1.68 -2.29
CA ALA A 113 -1.90 -0.82 -2.11
C ALA A 113 -1.12 -1.25 -0.86
N ILE A 114 0.19 -1.01 -0.90
CA ILE A 114 1.13 -1.28 0.19
C ILE A 114 1.87 0.02 0.46
N LEU A 115 1.69 0.58 1.65
CA LEU A 115 2.42 1.75 2.10
C LEU A 115 3.54 1.30 3.03
N THR A 116 4.74 1.80 2.79
CA THR A 116 5.86 1.64 3.72
C THR A 116 5.97 2.91 4.54
N ILE A 117 5.88 2.79 5.86
CA ILE A 117 5.94 3.92 6.80
C ILE A 117 7.26 3.82 7.59
N SER A 118 7.90 4.96 7.80
CA SER A 118 9.09 5.05 8.68
C SER A 118 8.68 4.83 10.13
N ALA A 119 9.42 3.99 10.85
CA ALA A 119 9.03 3.50 12.17
C ALA A 119 10.13 3.68 13.22
N ASN A 120 11.05 4.64 13.03
CA ASN A 120 12.02 4.96 14.07
C ASN A 120 11.37 5.82 15.17
N PRO A 121 11.93 5.84 16.39
CA PRO A 121 11.51 6.80 17.41
C PRO A 121 11.56 8.24 16.86
N GLY A 122 10.42 8.93 16.90
CA GLY A 122 10.28 10.28 16.36
C GLY A 122 9.94 10.37 14.87
N ASP A 123 9.54 9.28 14.23
CA ASP A 123 8.92 9.27 12.89
C ASP A 123 7.38 9.31 12.92
N VAL A 124 6.79 9.20 14.12
CA VAL A 124 5.37 9.45 14.38
C VAL A 124 5.23 10.64 15.33
N LEU A 125 4.33 11.55 14.99
CA LEU A 125 3.99 12.75 15.75
C LEU A 125 2.52 12.67 16.17
N LEU A 126 2.26 12.72 17.47
CA LEU A 126 0.90 12.79 18.00
C LEU A 126 0.70 14.12 18.72
N VAL A 127 -0.33 14.86 18.32
CA VAL A 127 -0.77 16.09 18.99
C VAL A 127 -2.25 15.98 19.26
N THR A 128 -2.64 16.17 20.52
CA THR A 128 -4.04 16.07 20.94
C THR A 128 -4.86 17.24 20.41
N SER A 129 -6.15 17.00 20.18
CA SER A 129 -7.14 18.01 19.81
C SER A 129 -7.11 19.19 20.77
N ALA A 130 -7.57 20.37 20.35
CA ALA A 130 -7.72 21.51 21.25
C ALA A 130 -8.77 21.23 22.35
N ASP A 131 -9.73 20.37 22.07
CA ASP A 131 -10.82 19.97 22.97
C ASP A 131 -11.04 18.45 22.84
N PRO A 132 -10.14 17.62 23.41
CA PRO A 132 -10.28 16.17 23.34
C PRO A 132 -11.48 15.69 24.17
N GLU A 133 -11.94 14.47 23.92
CA GLU A 133 -13.13 13.95 24.56
C GLU A 133 -13.01 13.86 26.08
N SER A 134 -14.15 13.92 26.77
CA SER A 134 -14.16 13.84 28.23
C SER A 134 -13.68 12.47 28.70
N GLY A 135 -12.55 12.45 29.42
CA GLY A 135 -11.91 11.22 29.88
C GLY A 135 -10.63 10.86 29.12
N PHE A 136 -10.30 11.60 28.05
CA PHE A 136 -9.03 11.44 27.36
C PHE A 136 -7.84 11.72 28.31
N PRO A 137 -6.77 10.91 28.30
CA PRO A 137 -5.73 10.95 29.33
C PRO A 137 -4.74 12.12 29.19
N LEU A 138 -4.87 12.96 28.16
CA LEU A 138 -3.99 14.09 27.90
C LEU A 138 -4.78 15.39 27.75
N PRO A 139 -4.25 16.54 28.24
CA PRO A 139 -4.83 17.85 27.96
C PRO A 139 -4.85 18.16 26.45
N GLY A 140 -5.73 19.05 26.02
CA GLY A 140 -5.77 19.50 24.64
C GLY A 140 -4.51 20.25 24.18
N GLY A 141 -4.12 20.08 22.92
CA GLY A 141 -2.91 20.67 22.31
C GLY A 141 -1.58 20.09 22.80
N THR A 142 -1.60 18.97 23.54
CA THR A 142 -0.40 18.30 24.05
C THR A 142 0.30 17.55 22.93
N THR A 143 1.59 17.83 22.72
CA THR A 143 2.46 16.99 21.88
C THR A 143 2.99 15.82 22.71
N VAL A 144 2.76 14.59 22.26
CA VAL A 144 3.27 13.39 22.93
C VAL A 144 4.78 13.28 22.69
N PRO A 145 5.62 13.18 23.74
CA PRO A 145 7.04 12.90 23.59
C PRO A 145 7.27 11.60 22.82
N SER A 146 8.21 11.60 21.86
CA SER A 146 8.44 10.44 20.98
C SER A 146 8.87 9.17 21.71
N ASN A 147 9.51 9.30 22.88
CA ASN A 147 9.87 8.16 23.74
C ASN A 147 8.66 7.52 24.44
N LEU A 148 7.49 8.15 24.41
CA LEU A 148 6.22 7.60 24.88
C LEU A 148 5.37 7.03 23.74
N ILE A 149 5.87 7.05 22.50
CA ILE A 149 5.20 6.50 21.33
C ILE A 149 5.89 5.18 20.95
N GLN A 150 5.11 4.11 20.86
CA GLN A 150 5.56 2.79 20.47
C GLN A 150 4.90 2.38 19.16
N ILE A 151 5.69 2.41 18.09
CA ILE A 151 5.24 1.98 16.77
C ILE A 151 5.28 0.44 16.72
N GLN A 152 4.12 -0.17 16.56
CA GLN A 152 3.98 -1.62 16.54
C GLN A 152 4.41 -2.19 15.18
N ASN A 153 4.88 -3.44 15.20
CA ASN A 153 5.29 -4.20 14.02
C ASN A 153 6.45 -3.56 13.21
N ALA A 154 7.22 -2.66 13.84
CA ALA A 154 8.42 -2.08 13.24
C ALA A 154 9.48 -3.16 12.98
N GLN A 155 10.03 -3.16 11.78
CA GLN A 155 11.01 -4.14 11.28
C GLN A 155 12.23 -3.43 10.71
N GLY A 156 13.37 -4.10 10.70
CA GLY A 156 14.63 -3.57 10.17
C GLY A 156 15.64 -3.20 11.25
N ALA A 157 16.67 -2.45 10.86
CA ALA A 157 17.71 -1.99 11.78
C ALA A 157 17.32 -0.67 12.44
N SER A 158 17.83 -0.41 13.64
CA SER A 158 17.69 0.90 14.30
C SER A 158 18.21 2.02 13.39
N GLY A 159 17.42 3.09 13.23
CA GLY A 159 17.70 4.18 12.30
C GLY A 159 17.19 3.93 10.88
N SER A 160 16.60 2.77 10.62
CA SER A 160 15.93 2.42 9.35
C SER A 160 14.76 1.46 9.60
N LEU A 161 14.09 1.61 10.74
CA LEU A 161 12.91 0.83 11.05
C LEU A 161 11.77 1.26 10.13
N THR A 162 11.00 0.28 9.63
CA THR A 162 9.80 0.52 8.84
C THR A 162 8.66 -0.37 9.31
N THR A 163 7.44 0.03 8.98
CA THR A 163 6.25 -0.80 9.12
C THR A 163 5.45 -0.74 7.82
N VAL A 164 4.69 -1.79 7.55
CA VAL A 164 3.95 -1.93 6.30
C VAL A 164 2.46 -1.88 6.60
N VAL A 165 1.77 -1.00 5.86
CA VAL A 165 0.33 -0.91 5.78
C VAL A 165 -0.12 -1.56 4.49
N LYS A 166 -1.08 -2.49 4.57
CA LYS A 166 -1.76 -3.04 3.39
C LYS A 166 -3.17 -2.48 3.36
N VAL A 167 -3.55 -1.95 2.20
CA VAL A 167 -4.86 -1.36 1.92
C VAL A 167 -5.50 -2.18 0.82
N ASP A 168 -6.56 -2.90 1.13
CA ASP A 168 -7.37 -3.50 0.08
C ASP A 168 -8.15 -2.37 -0.61
N LEU A 169 -8.29 -2.39 -1.93
CA LEU A 169 -9.07 -1.34 -2.60
C LEU A 169 -10.54 -1.75 -2.64
N GLU A 170 -11.45 -0.85 -2.27
CA GLU A 170 -12.91 -1.12 -2.31
C GLU A 170 -13.37 -1.58 -3.71
N ALA A 171 -12.73 -1.06 -4.75
CA ALA A 171 -12.86 -1.54 -6.12
C ALA A 171 -11.49 -1.65 -6.82
N PRO A 172 -11.31 -2.56 -7.79
CA PRO A 172 -10.05 -2.66 -8.51
C PRO A 172 -9.70 -1.37 -9.25
N LEU A 173 -8.50 -0.82 -8.99
CA LEU A 173 -7.97 0.32 -9.73
C LEU A 173 -7.52 -0.14 -11.11
N THR A 174 -8.14 0.36 -12.18
CA THR A 174 -7.72 0.06 -13.56
C THR A 174 -7.02 1.26 -14.17
N VAL A 175 -5.73 1.15 -14.43
CA VAL A 175 -4.91 2.22 -15.01
C VAL A 175 -4.79 2.01 -16.51
N GLY A 176 -5.38 2.93 -17.29
CA GLY A 176 -5.27 2.99 -18.74
C GLY A 176 -4.20 3.97 -19.24
N THR A 177 -3.90 3.93 -20.54
CA THR A 177 -2.98 4.89 -21.18
C THR A 177 -3.58 6.29 -21.15
N GLY A 178 -2.93 7.24 -20.46
CA GLY A 178 -3.45 8.61 -20.32
C GLY A 178 -4.72 8.73 -19.45
N ALA A 179 -5.04 7.70 -18.67
CA ALA A 179 -6.06 7.77 -17.63
C ALA A 179 -5.60 8.73 -16.51
N ASN A 180 -6.57 9.43 -15.92
CA ASN A 180 -6.40 10.30 -14.75
C ASN A 180 -7.31 9.82 -13.62
N ASP A 181 -7.42 8.50 -13.46
CA ASP A 181 -8.22 7.97 -12.35
C ASP A 181 -7.52 8.34 -11.04
N ALA A 182 -8.29 8.69 -10.02
CA ALA A 182 -7.73 8.91 -8.70
C ALA A 182 -7.55 7.55 -8.02
N LEU A 183 -6.37 7.26 -7.50
CA LEU A 183 -6.25 6.23 -6.47
C LEU A 183 -6.80 6.86 -5.18
N ASP A 184 -7.69 6.17 -4.49
CA ASP A 184 -8.15 6.59 -3.17
C ASP A 184 -7.68 5.56 -2.13
N LEU A 185 -7.13 5.99 -1.01
CA LEU A 185 -6.66 5.12 0.07
C LEU A 185 -7.30 5.56 1.37
N GLU A 186 -8.17 4.73 1.93
CA GLU A 186 -8.87 5.04 3.18
C GLU A 186 -8.06 4.52 4.38
N PHE A 187 -7.70 5.41 5.30
CA PHE A 187 -7.38 5.02 6.66
C PHE A 187 -8.66 5.09 7.51
N ASP A 188 -8.79 4.17 8.46
CA ASP A 188 -9.83 4.12 9.49
C ASP A 188 -9.15 4.48 10.81
N LEU A 189 -8.93 5.78 11.05
CA LEU A 189 -8.26 6.26 12.28
C LEU A 189 -9.15 6.04 13.51
N ALA A 190 -10.47 5.92 13.32
CA ALA A 190 -11.43 5.53 14.36
C ALA A 190 -11.30 4.06 14.78
N HIS A 191 -10.49 3.26 14.08
CA HIS A 191 -10.28 1.86 14.42
C HIS A 191 -9.70 1.75 15.84
N PRO A 192 -10.35 1.04 16.78
CA PRO A 192 -10.01 1.06 18.20
C PRO A 192 -8.63 0.46 18.52
N ALA A 193 -8.03 -0.25 17.55
CA ALA A 193 -6.67 -0.78 17.68
C ALA A 193 -5.59 0.09 17.06
N PHE A 194 -5.93 1.24 16.44
CA PHE A 194 -4.95 2.07 15.76
C PHE A 194 -4.02 2.79 16.74
N ILE A 195 -4.58 3.57 17.65
CA ILE A 195 -3.84 4.26 18.71
C ILE A 195 -4.41 3.83 20.05
N VAL A 196 -3.58 3.16 20.86
CA VAL A 196 -3.98 2.65 22.17
C VAL A 196 -3.07 3.20 23.26
N GLY A 197 -3.65 4.02 24.14
CA GLY A 197 -3.01 4.47 25.36
C GLY A 197 -3.00 3.38 26.42
N HIS A 198 -1.84 3.13 27.04
CA HIS A 198 -1.71 2.25 28.19
C HIS A 198 -0.75 2.82 29.22
N THR A 199 -1.02 2.59 30.49
CA THR A 199 -0.21 3.10 31.63
C THR A 199 0.47 1.94 32.34
N PRO A 200 1.59 1.41 31.80
CA PRO A 200 2.24 0.29 32.44
C PRO A 200 2.86 0.73 33.78
N PRO A 201 2.92 -0.16 34.79
CA PRO A 201 3.51 0.17 36.09
C PRO A 201 4.94 0.70 36.03
N THR A 202 5.67 0.37 34.96
CA THR A 202 7.06 0.77 34.71
C THR A 202 7.22 2.16 34.08
N ALA A 203 6.13 2.84 33.71
CA ALA A 203 6.17 4.17 33.10
C ALA A 203 5.89 5.30 34.10
N ASP A 204 5.99 5.03 35.41
CA ASP A 204 5.78 6.01 36.49
C ASP A 204 4.45 6.80 36.36
N GLY A 205 3.41 6.15 35.83
CA GLY A 205 2.09 6.75 35.62
C GLY A 205 1.92 7.50 34.29
N ALA A 206 2.95 7.58 33.44
CA ALA A 206 2.82 8.13 32.10
C ALA A 206 2.09 7.17 31.15
N THR A 207 1.26 7.72 30.27
CA THR A 207 0.62 6.97 29.19
C THR A 207 1.62 6.72 28.07
N LEU A 208 1.83 5.45 27.73
CA LEU A 208 2.48 5.00 26.51
C LEU A 208 1.43 4.81 25.42
N TRP A 209 1.76 5.26 24.21
CA TRP A 209 0.88 5.19 23.06
C TRP A 209 1.37 4.14 22.08
N ALA A 210 0.65 3.02 22.00
CA ALA A 210 0.90 2.02 20.97
C ALA A 210 0.20 2.45 19.68
N VAL A 211 0.99 2.64 18.61
CA VAL A 211 0.48 2.98 17.27
C VAL A 211 0.61 1.76 16.39
N ASN A 212 -0.51 1.20 15.94
CA ASN A 212 -0.56 -0.03 15.17
C ASN A 212 -1.23 0.19 13.81
N PHE A 213 -0.39 0.14 12.78
CA PHE A 213 -0.77 0.27 11.39
C PHE A 213 -1.38 -1.00 10.76
N ASN A 214 -1.53 -2.09 11.52
CA ASN A 214 -2.17 -3.32 11.09
C ASN A 214 -3.60 -3.38 11.65
N GLY A 215 -4.59 -2.98 10.84
CA GLY A 215 -6.01 -2.91 11.24
C GLY A 215 -6.83 -1.70 10.74
N PRO A 216 -6.29 -0.47 10.68
CA PRO A 216 -7.06 0.75 10.43
C PRO A 216 -7.12 1.12 8.94
N VAL A 217 -7.25 0.17 8.01
CA VAL A 217 -7.06 0.50 6.59
C VAL A 217 -7.99 -0.33 5.73
N ARG A 218 -8.74 0.32 4.83
CA ARG A 218 -9.82 -0.27 4.04
C ARG A 218 -9.80 0.15 2.59
#